data_AF-A0A136NCL0-F1
#
_entry.id   AF-A0A136NCL0-F1
#
_cell.length_a   1.000
_cell.length_b   1.000
_cell.length_c   1.000
_cell.angle_alpha   90.00
_cell.angle_beta   90.00
_cell.angle_gamma   90.00
#
_symmetry.space_group_name_H-M   'P 1'
#
loop_
_entity.id
_entity.type
_entity.pdbx_description
1 polymer ?
#
loop_
_entity_poly.entity_id
_entity_poly.type
_entity_poly.pdbx_seq_one_letter_code
_entity_poly.pdbx_strand_id
1 'polypeptide(L)'
;MQRYCSLKIIVICSTLYSFSINNLGAQSLQKCELKNTTIFHGELIKYNVFYTLAGVYVPAGEAAFSTTLSKHDGKPVFLLSGVGNTYPSYDWFFKVRDIYESIVDTTTLLPIQFTRNVSEGSHKMYHKAIF
;
A
#
# COMPACT_ATOMS: atom_id res chain seq x y z
N MET A 1 13.25 -6.04 6.89
CA MET A 1 14.44 -5.46 6.24
C MET A 1 14.91 -4.25 7.05
N GLN A 2 15.66 -4.48 8.14
CA GLN A 2 16.23 -3.40 8.95
C GLN A 2 17.46 -2.85 8.22
N ARG A 3 17.34 -1.64 7.68
CA ARG A 3 18.46 -0.95 7.02
C ARG A 3 19.28 -0.24 8.10
N TYR A 4 20.43 -0.81 8.43
CA TYR A 4 21.45 -0.18 9.24
C TYR A 4 21.96 1.07 8.53
N CYS A 5 21.75 2.24 9.13
CA CYS A 5 22.28 3.50 8.63
C CYS A 5 23.79 3.56 8.89
N SER A 6 24.57 3.31 7.85
CA SER A 6 26.03 3.48 7.72
C SER A 6 26.92 2.75 8.73
N LEU A 7 27.16 1.47 8.42
CA LEU A 7 28.24 0.63 8.92
C LEU A 7 29.61 1.12 8.37
N LYS A 8 30.55 1.50 9.23
CA LYS A 8 31.99 1.46 8.91
C LYS A 8 32.70 0.55 9.91
N ILE A 9 32.90 -0.70 9.48
CA ILE A 9 33.66 -1.73 10.18
C ILE A 9 35.17 -1.51 9.91
N ILE A 10 35.89 -1.28 11.00
CA ILE A 10 37.13 -1.92 11.51
C ILE A 10 38.30 -2.16 10.54
N VAL A 11 39.52 -1.90 11.03
CA VAL A 11 40.73 -2.77 11.04
C VAL A 11 41.95 -1.86 11.33
N ILE A 12 42.94 -2.11 12.18
CA ILE A 12 43.35 -3.10 13.19
C ILE A 12 44.44 -2.36 14.00
N CYS A 13 44.55 -2.54 15.32
CA CYS A 13 45.86 -2.36 15.96
C CYS A 13 46.03 -3.38 17.09
N SER A 14 46.95 -4.29 16.85
CA SER A 14 47.43 -5.33 17.73
C SER A 14 48.29 -4.74 18.85
N THR A 15 47.76 -4.71 20.08
CA THR A 15 48.55 -4.89 21.31
C THR A 15 47.62 -5.31 22.45
N LEU A 16 48.04 -6.36 23.15
CA LEU A 16 47.40 -6.94 24.33
C LEU A 16 47.48 -5.94 25.49
N TYR A 17 46.41 -5.20 25.80
CA TYR A 17 46.30 -4.48 27.07
C TYR A 17 44.82 -4.36 27.49
N SER A 18 44.53 -4.91 28.67
CA SER A 18 43.43 -4.59 29.59
C SER A 18 42.08 -4.22 28.98
N PHE A 19 41.16 -5.18 29.01
CA PHE A 19 39.74 -5.01 28.68
C PHE A 19 39.06 -4.11 29.75
N SER A 20 39.19 -2.80 29.61
CA SER A 20 38.31 -1.85 30.29
C SER A 20 37.04 -1.72 29.46
N ILE A 21 35.97 -2.37 29.92
CA ILE A 21 34.61 -2.19 29.40
C ILE A 21 34.18 -0.76 29.75
N ASN A 22 34.56 0.20 28.90
CA ASN A 22 33.97 1.53 28.94
C ASN A 22 32.50 1.37 28.56
N ASN A 23 31.62 1.89 29.41
CA ASN A 23 30.17 2.00 29.22
C ASN A 23 29.75 1.83 27.76
N LEU A 24 29.22 0.64 27.43
CA LEU A 24 28.36 0.52 26.27
C LEU A 24 27.10 1.33 26.59
N GLY A 25 27.13 2.60 26.26
CA GLY A 25 25.91 3.33 25.97
C GLY A 25 25.21 2.55 24.88
N ALA A 26 24.28 1.68 25.28
CA ALA A 26 23.37 1.01 24.38
C ALA A 26 22.81 2.10 23.47
N GLN A 27 23.04 1.98 22.16
CA GLN A 27 22.48 2.91 21.19
C GLN A 27 20.98 2.94 21.44
N SER A 28 20.47 4.05 21.99
CA SER A 28 19.03 4.24 22.08
C SER A 28 18.51 4.04 20.67
N LEU A 29 17.59 3.09 20.48
CA LEU A 29 16.85 2.93 19.23
C LEU A 29 16.16 4.28 18.98
N GLN A 30 16.83 5.17 18.26
CA GLN A 30 16.21 6.39 17.79
C GLN A 30 15.17 5.93 16.78
N LYS A 31 13.94 5.79 17.27
CA LYS A 31 12.79 5.40 16.47
C LYS A 31 12.61 6.52 15.46
N CYS A 32 13.04 6.28 14.23
CA CYS A 32 12.74 7.19 13.13
C CYS A 32 11.21 7.23 13.02
N GLU A 33 10.60 8.32 13.48
CA GLU A 33 9.17 8.53 13.32
C GLU A 33 8.91 8.73 11.83
N LEU A 34 8.17 7.78 11.24
CA LEU A 34 7.70 7.90 9.88
C LEU A 34 6.58 8.92 9.87
N LYS A 35 6.88 10.14 9.45
CA LYS A 35 5.85 11.13 9.16
C LYS A 35 5.21 10.78 7.81
N ASN A 36 3.92 10.46 7.82
CA ASN A 36 3.16 10.33 6.58
C ASN A 36 3.11 11.69 5.86
N THR A 37 3.66 11.76 4.65
CA THR A 37 3.56 12.92 3.76
C THR A 37 2.92 12.57 2.42
N THR A 38 2.44 11.34 2.27
CA THR A 38 2.12 10.75 0.95
C THR A 38 0.64 10.42 0.78
N ILE A 39 -0.07 10.11 1.87
CA ILE A 39 -1.48 9.71 1.81
C ILE A 39 -2.31 10.66 2.66
N PHE A 40 -3.29 11.31 2.02
CA PHE A 40 -4.29 12.14 2.69
C PHE A 40 -5.68 11.49 2.58
N HIS A 41 -6.54 11.74 3.57
CA HIS A 41 -7.93 11.29 3.47
C HIS A 41 -8.72 12.19 2.49
N GLY A 42 -9.69 11.59 1.79
CA GLY A 42 -10.52 12.30 0.81
C GLY A 42 -9.91 12.41 -0.58
N GLU A 43 -8.76 11.79 -0.83
CA GLU A 43 -8.17 11.71 -2.17
C GLU A 43 -9.05 10.89 -3.10
N LEU A 44 -9.15 11.32 -4.36
CA LEU A 44 -9.86 10.62 -5.43
C LEU A 44 -9.11 10.80 -6.75
N ILE A 45 -8.70 9.69 -7.34
CA ILE A 45 -8.05 9.63 -8.64
C ILE A 45 -8.94 8.79 -9.55
N LYS A 46 -9.33 9.33 -10.70
CA LYS A 46 -10.12 8.62 -11.71
C LYS A 46 -9.36 8.51 -13.02
N TYR A 47 -9.35 7.31 -13.58
CA TYR A 47 -8.78 6.99 -14.87
C TYR A 47 -9.88 6.56 -15.83
N ASN A 48 -9.84 7.08 -17.04
CA ASN A 48 -10.67 6.61 -18.14
C ASN A 48 -9.89 5.54 -18.91
N VAL A 49 -10.51 4.38 -19.11
CA VAL A 49 -9.92 3.23 -19.80
C VAL A 49 -10.41 3.22 -21.24
N PHE A 50 -9.50 3.06 -22.20
CA PHE A 50 -9.80 3.04 -23.62
C PHE A 50 -9.21 1.80 -24.30
N TYR A 51 -9.89 1.29 -25.31
CA TYR A 51 -9.31 0.40 -26.31
C TYR A 51 -8.77 1.24 -27.49
N THR A 52 -7.64 0.83 -28.05
CA THR A 52 -7.13 1.38 -29.31
C THR A 52 -7.54 0.46 -30.45
N LEU A 53 -8.44 0.91 -31.32
CA LEU A 53 -8.95 0.14 -32.45
C LEU A 53 -8.74 0.93 -33.74
N ALA A 54 -7.97 0.38 -34.69
CA ALA A 54 -7.68 1.00 -35.99
C ALA A 54 -7.24 2.48 -35.90
N GLY A 55 -6.49 2.85 -34.86
CA GLY A 55 -6.01 4.22 -34.64
C GLY A 55 -6.98 5.14 -33.90
N VAL A 56 -8.14 4.65 -33.46
CA VAL A 56 -9.14 5.41 -32.68
C VAL A 56 -9.20 4.90 -31.24
N TYR A 57 -9.34 5.82 -30.29
CA TYR A 57 -9.55 5.50 -28.87
C TYR A 57 -11.04 5.35 -28.57
N VAL A 58 -11.43 4.16 -28.13
CA VAL A 58 -12.82 3.83 -27.83
C VAL A 58 -12.98 3.70 -26.31
N PRO A 59 -13.83 4.52 -25.67
CA PRO A 59 -13.98 4.55 -24.21
C PRO A 59 -14.62 3.25 -23.71
N ALA A 60 -13.95 2.54 -22.81
CA ALA A 60 -14.33 1.20 -22.35
C ALA A 60 -14.84 1.17 -20.91
N GLY A 61 -14.32 2.05 -20.05
CA GLY A 61 -14.71 2.10 -18.64
C GLY A 61 -13.90 3.10 -17.82
N GLU A 62 -13.96 2.94 -16.51
CA GLU A 62 -13.29 3.78 -15.53
C GLU A 62 -12.63 2.93 -14.44
N ALA A 63 -11.50 3.42 -13.92
CA ALA A 63 -10.89 2.93 -12.68
C ALA A 63 -10.72 4.10 -11.71
N ALA A 64 -11.23 3.96 -10.48
CA ALA A 64 -11.19 4.98 -9.46
C ALA A 64 -10.42 4.48 -8.23
N PHE A 65 -9.50 5.29 -7.72
CA PHE A 65 -8.81 5.05 -6.46
C PHE A 65 -9.19 6.14 -5.48
N SER A 66 -9.58 5.77 -4.27
CA SER A 66 -9.99 6.71 -3.25
C SER A 66 -9.44 6.36 -1.88
N THR A 67 -9.14 7.39 -1.09
CA THR A 67 -8.73 7.23 0.31
C THR A 67 -9.82 7.80 1.21
N THR A 68 -10.27 7.04 2.20
CA THR A 68 -11.20 7.51 3.23
C THR A 68 -10.67 7.23 4.62
N LEU A 69 -11.03 8.08 5.59
CA LEU A 69 -10.72 7.84 6.99
C LEU A 69 -11.87 7.03 7.61
N SER A 70 -11.53 5.88 8.20
CA SER A 70 -12.50 4.98 8.82
C SER A 70 -12.00 4.51 10.19
N LYS A 71 -12.73 3.59 10.82
CA LYS A 71 -12.34 2.94 12.07
C LYS A 71 -12.31 1.43 11.89
N HIS A 72 -11.25 0.81 12.38
CA HIS A 72 -11.12 -0.65 12.51
C HIS A 72 -10.75 -0.95 13.95
N ASP A 73 -11.56 -1.77 14.64
CA ASP A 73 -11.42 -2.08 16.07
C ASP A 73 -11.23 -0.85 16.95
N GLY A 74 -12.00 0.21 16.66
CA GLY A 74 -11.97 1.48 17.39
C GLY A 74 -10.76 2.38 17.08
N LYS A 75 -9.80 1.93 16.28
CA LYS A 75 -8.61 2.71 15.87
C LYS A 75 -8.83 3.38 14.51
N PRO A 76 -8.30 4.60 14.29
CA PRO A 76 -8.35 5.26 12.99
C PRO A 76 -7.52 4.49 11.96
N VAL A 77 -8.09 4.28 10.78
CA VAL A 77 -7.45 3.60 9.64
C VAL A 77 -7.73 4.37 8.36
N PHE A 78 -6.81 4.28 7.40
CA PHE A 78 -7.13 4.60 6.02
C PHE A 78 -7.80 3.39 5.37
N LEU A 79 -8.94 3.62 4.73
CA LEU A 79 -9.54 2.69 3.78
C LEU A 79 -9.19 3.17 2.38
N LEU A 80 -8.32 2.42 1.71
CA LEU A 80 -7.93 2.65 0.33
C LEU A 80 -8.79 1.74 -0.55
N SER A 81 -9.59 2.32 -1.43
CA SER A 81 -10.48 1.58 -2.32
C SER A 81 -10.09 1.81 -3.78
N GLY A 82 -9.94 0.73 -4.54
CA GLY A 82 -9.77 0.72 -5.99
C GLY A 82 -10.99 0.08 -6.62
N VAL A 83 -11.73 0.81 -7.45
CA VAL A 83 -12.96 0.36 -8.10
C VAL A 83 -12.79 0.42 -9.61
N GLY A 84 -13.01 -0.70 -10.29
CA GLY A 84 -12.93 -0.81 -11.76
C GLY A 84 -14.28 -1.19 -12.36
N ASN A 85 -14.74 -0.43 -13.35
CA ASN A 85 -16.00 -0.70 -14.03
C ASN A 85 -15.88 -0.52 -15.55
N THR A 86 -16.44 -1.45 -16.33
CA THR A 86 -16.76 -1.18 -17.74
C THR A 86 -18.02 -0.31 -17.84
N TYR A 87 -18.14 0.48 -18.91
CA TYR A 87 -19.36 1.24 -19.15
C TYR A 87 -20.55 0.31 -19.44
N PRO A 88 -21.79 0.68 -19.06
CA PRO A 88 -22.97 -0.17 -19.25
C PRO A 88 -23.22 -0.61 -20.70
N SER A 89 -22.78 0.20 -21.68
CA SER A 89 -22.86 -0.14 -23.11
C SER A 89 -22.03 -1.37 -23.51
N TYR A 90 -21.09 -1.81 -22.67
CA TYR A 90 -20.23 -2.98 -22.88
C TYR A 90 -20.69 -4.20 -22.07
N ASP A 91 -21.65 -4.03 -21.14
CA ASP A 91 -22.09 -5.11 -20.24
C ASP A 91 -22.68 -6.32 -20.98
N TRP A 92 -23.20 -6.14 -22.21
CA TRP A 92 -23.81 -7.20 -23.00
C TRP A 92 -22.82 -8.27 -23.48
N PHE A 93 -21.53 -7.94 -23.59
CA PHE A 93 -20.50 -8.92 -23.96
C PHE A 93 -19.44 -9.11 -22.86
N PHE A 94 -19.10 -8.07 -22.10
CA PHE A 94 -18.14 -8.20 -21.00
C PHE A 94 -18.32 -7.13 -19.92
N LYS A 95 -18.91 -7.54 -18.79
CA LYS A 95 -19.18 -6.70 -17.63
C LYS A 95 -18.11 -6.84 -16.56
N VAL A 96 -17.45 -5.74 -16.18
CA VAL A 96 -16.46 -5.70 -15.08
C VAL A 96 -16.99 -4.85 -13.94
N ARG A 97 -16.98 -5.37 -12.70
CA ARG A 97 -17.40 -4.69 -11.47
C ARG A 97 -16.48 -5.10 -10.33
N ASP A 98 -15.27 -4.55 -10.37
CA ASP A 98 -14.17 -4.95 -9.51
C ASP A 98 -13.97 -3.97 -8.36
N ILE A 99 -13.74 -4.50 -7.17
CA ILE A 99 -13.49 -3.74 -5.94
C ILE A 99 -12.29 -4.35 -5.22
N TYR A 100 -11.28 -3.52 -4.98
CA TYR A 100 -10.07 -3.83 -4.24
C TYR A 100 -9.98 -2.89 -3.05
N GLU A 101 -9.80 -3.41 -1.84
CA GLU A 101 -9.77 -2.60 -0.62
C GLU A 101 -8.58 -2.97 0.26
N SER A 102 -7.89 -1.95 0.76
CA SER A 102 -6.85 -2.09 1.77
C SER A 102 -7.18 -1.25 2.99
N ILE A 103 -7.18 -1.88 4.16
CA ILE A 103 -7.24 -1.21 5.46
C ILE A 103 -5.81 -1.02 5.93
N VAL A 104 -5.43 0.22 6.20
CA VAL A 104 -4.06 0.63 6.54
C VAL A 104 -4.06 1.44 7.83
N ASP A 105 -3.17 1.11 8.75
CA ASP A 105 -3.00 1.87 10.00
C ASP A 105 -2.50 3.30 9.69
N THR A 106 -3.17 4.33 10.23
CA THR A 106 -2.83 5.73 9.90
C THR A 106 -1.49 6.18 10.47
N THR A 107 -0.97 5.49 11.49
CA THR A 107 0.27 5.88 12.21
C THR A 107 1.50 5.18 11.66
N THR A 108 1.39 3.89 11.34
CA THR A 108 2.51 3.06 10.87
C THR A 108 2.52 2.90 9.35
N LEU A 109 1.40 3.20 8.68
CA LEU A 109 1.16 2.94 7.25
C LEU A 109 1.29 1.46 6.86
N LEU A 110 1.26 0.56 7.83
CA LEU A 110 1.28 -0.87 7.58
C LEU A 110 -0.13 -1.36 7.21
N PRO A 111 -0.24 -2.29 6.24
CA PRO A 111 -1.52 -2.90 5.90
C PRO A 111 -1.98 -3.80 7.05
N ILE A 112 -3.27 -3.73 7.36
CA ILE A 112 -3.95 -4.59 8.34
C ILE A 112 -4.70 -5.70 7.59
N GLN A 113 -5.40 -5.31 6.53
CA GLN A 113 -6.24 -6.22 5.76
C GLN A 113 -6.26 -5.79 4.29
N PHE A 114 -6.27 -6.77 3.40
CA PHE A 114 -6.55 -6.59 1.99
C PHE A 114 -7.74 -7.45 1.57
N THR A 115 -8.64 -6.90 0.77
CA THR A 115 -9.80 -7.59 0.21
C THR A 115 -9.88 -7.34 -1.28
N ARG A 116 -10.11 -8.40 -2.05
CA ARG A 116 -10.32 -8.37 -3.50
C ARG A 116 -11.66 -9.04 -3.78
N ASN A 117 -12.58 -8.28 -4.37
CA ASN A 117 -13.88 -8.75 -4.82
C ASN A 117 -14.04 -8.42 -6.30
N VAL A 118 -13.88 -9.44 -7.15
CA VAL A 118 -13.78 -9.31 -8.59
C VAL A 118 -14.98 -9.93 -9.26
N SER A 119 -15.50 -9.22 -10.26
CA SER A 119 -16.64 -9.66 -11.06
C SER A 119 -16.44 -9.26 -12.52
N GLU A 120 -15.94 -10.21 -13.32
CA GLU A 120 -15.56 -10.00 -14.72
C GLU A 120 -16.27 -11.03 -15.61
N GLY A 121 -17.37 -10.64 -16.26
CA GLY A 121 -18.21 -11.56 -17.02
C GLY A 121 -18.72 -12.70 -16.14
N SER A 122 -18.44 -13.95 -16.54
CA SER A 122 -18.75 -15.16 -15.76
C SER A 122 -17.78 -15.43 -14.61
N HIS A 123 -16.62 -14.78 -14.62
CA HIS A 123 -15.57 -14.98 -13.63
C HIS A 123 -15.84 -14.16 -12.37
N LYS A 124 -15.76 -14.81 -11.20
CA LYS A 124 -15.92 -14.20 -9.87
C LYS A 124 -14.78 -14.67 -8.98
N MET A 125 -14.16 -13.75 -8.25
CA MET A 125 -13.19 -14.09 -7.21
C MET A 125 -13.41 -13.24 -5.97
N TYR A 126 -13.32 -13.89 -4.81
CA TYR A 126 -13.23 -13.21 -3.54
C TYR A 126 -11.98 -13.70 -2.80
N HIS A 127 -11.14 -12.77 -2.38
CA HIS A 127 -9.94 -13.06 -1.60
C HIS A 127 -9.81 -12.05 -0.46
N LYS A 128 -9.47 -12.55 0.72
CA LYS A 128 -9.21 -11.74 1.91
C LYS A 128 -7.90 -12.19 2.56
N ALA A 129 -6.99 -11.24 2.77
CA ALA A 129 -5.74 -11.44 3.49
C ALA A 129 -5.69 -10.51 4.71
N ILE A 130 -5.23 -11.04 5.84
CA ILE A 130 -5.02 -10.32 7.10
C ILE A 130 -3.53 -10.44 7.44
N PHE A 131 -2.92 -9.34 7.87
CA PHE A 131 -1.48 -9.23 8.10
C PHE A 131 -1.14 -9.16 9.59
#